data_AF-R3WN90-F1
#
_entry.id   AF-R3WN90-F1
#
_cell.length_a   1.000
_cell.length_b   1.000
_cell.length_c   1.000
_cell.angle_alpha   90.00
_cell.angle_beta   90.00
_cell.angle_gamma   90.00
#
_symmetry.space_group_name_H-M   'P 1'
#
loop_
_entity.id
_entity.type
_entity.pdbx_description
1 polymer ?
#
loop_
_entity_poly.entity_id
_entity_poly.type
_entity_poly.pdbx_seq_one_letter_code
_entity_poly.pdbx_strand_id
1 'polypeptide(L)' 'MKKWMTKKSVYIPVSIVLGGIGVGAFIGSMLGVDIEDKLNKEYYKSKEEPLFKKDEK' A
#
# COMPACT_ATOMS: atom_id res chain seq x y z
N MET A 1 16.15 -6.07 -38.40
CA MET A 1 15.28 -5.35 -37.43
C MET A 1 14.18 -6.18 -36.75
N LYS A 2 14.03 -7.50 -37.01
CA LYS A 2 12.92 -8.32 -36.47
C LYS A 2 13.11 -8.79 -35.01
N LYS A 3 14.36 -8.90 -34.54
CA LYS A 3 14.73 -9.50 -33.23
C LYS A 3 14.36 -8.65 -32.01
N TRP A 4 14.14 -7.34 -32.20
CA TRP A 4 13.87 -6.41 -31.08
C TRP A 4 12.39 -6.43 -30.65
N MET A 5 11.47 -6.62 -31.60
CA MET A 5 10.03 -6.68 -31.32
C MET A 5 9.61 -7.96 -30.57
N THR A 6 10.21 -9.11 -30.90
CA THR A 6 9.94 -10.37 -30.19
C THR A 6 10.36 -10.33 -28.72
N LYS A 7 11.44 -9.60 -28.39
CA LYS A 7 11.89 -9.41 -27.01
C LYS A 7 10.88 -8.59 -26.20
N LYS A 8 10.33 -7.51 -26.77
CA LYS A 8 9.29 -6.66 -26.13
C LYS A 8 7.99 -7.40 -25.85
N SER A 9 7.61 -8.37 -26.69
CA SER A 9 6.37 -9.12 -26.52
C SER A 9 6.29 -9.91 -25.20
N VAL A 10 7.43 -10.26 -24.60
CA VAL A 10 7.47 -10.98 -23.31
C VAL A 10 7.46 -10.01 -22.12
N TYR A 11 8.06 -8.82 -22.27
CA TYR A 11 8.10 -7.84 -21.19
C TYR A 11 6.74 -7.19 -20.91
N ILE A 12 5.87 -7.08 -21.92
CA ILE A 12 4.51 -6.54 -21.76
C ILE A 12 3.70 -7.36 -20.74
N PRO A 13 3.48 -8.68 -20.90
CA PRO A 13 2.74 -9.46 -19.92
C PRO A 13 3.42 -9.50 -18.55
N VAL A 14 4.76 -9.56 -18.49
CA VAL A 14 5.50 -9.51 -17.23
C VAL A 14 5.27 -8.19 -16.49
N SER A 15 5.26 -7.07 -17.21
CA SER A 15 5.00 -5.74 -16.62
C SER A 15 3.57 -5.59 -16.10
N ILE A 16 2.59 -6.22 -16.75
CA ILE A 16 1.19 -6.25 -16.29
C ILE A 16 1.06 -7.03 -14.98
N VAL A 17 1.71 -8.20 -14.89
CA VAL A 17 1.72 -9.00 -13.65
C VAL A 17 2.40 -8.25 -12.50
N LEU A 18 3.58 -7.68 -12.75
CA LEU A 18 4.30 -6.89 -11.74
C LEU A 18 3.51 -5.64 -11.32
N GLY A 19 2.88 -4.95 -12.28
CA GLY A 19 2.01 -3.82 -12.02
C GLY A 19 0.80 -4.22 -11.17
N GLY A 20 0.16 -5.34 -11.47
CA GLY A 20 -0.97 -5.87 -10.70
C GLY A 20 -0.59 -6.23 -9.26
N ILE A 21 0.57 -6.84 -9.04
CA ILE A 21 1.07 -7.15 -7.69
C ILE A 21 1.36 -5.86 -6.91
N GLY A 22 2.04 -4.88 -7.53
CA GLY A 22 2.35 -3.60 -6.89
C GLY A 22 1.10 -2.80 -6.52
N VAL A 23 0.14 -2.70 -7.45
CA VAL A 23 -1.14 -2.02 -7.22
C VAL A 23 -1.98 -2.78 -6.19
N GLY A 24 -1.99 -4.11 -6.21
CA GLY A 24 -2.71 -4.94 -5.23
C GLY A 24 -2.18 -4.76 -3.81
N ALA A 25 -0.86 -4.74 -3.62
CA ALA A 25 -0.24 -4.46 -2.33
C ALA A 25 -0.55 -3.05 -1.83
N PHE A 26 -0.54 -2.06 -2.73
CA PHE A 26 -0.88 -0.68 -2.41
C PHE A 26 -2.35 -0.53 -1.97
N ILE A 27 -3.28 -1.09 -2.74
CA ILE A 27 -4.71 -1.06 -2.42
C ILE A 27 -5.00 -1.83 -1.13
N GLY A 28 -4.40 -3.01 -0.95
CA GLY A 28 -4.51 -3.78 0.30
C GLY A 28 -4.00 -3.02 1.51
N SER A 29 -2.91 -2.26 1.36
CA SER A 29 -2.39 -1.39 2.42
C SER A 29 -3.30 -0.20 2.69
N MET A 30 -3.93 0.40 1.67
CA MET A 30 -4.89 1.50 1.88
C MET A 30 -6.20 1.02 2.54
N LEU A 31 -6.71 -0.15 2.16
CA LEU A 31 -7.99 -0.66 2.65
C LEU A 31 -7.87 -1.40 4.00
N GLY A 32 -6.67 -1.85 4.37
CA GLY A 32 -6.39 -2.54 5.63
C GLY A 32 -6.08 -1.62 6.81
N VAL A 33 -5.94 -0.32 6.59
CA VAL A 33 -5.83 0.67 7.68
C VAL A 33 -7.24 0.98 8.16
N ASP A 34 -7.53 0.57 9.39
CA ASP A 34 -8.80 0.82 10.06
C ASP A 34 -9.00 2.34 10.17
N ILE A 35 -9.93 2.91 9.41
CA ILE A 35 -10.17 4.36 9.30
C ILE A 35 -10.63 4.94 10.66
N GLU A 36 -10.98 4.08 11.61
CA GLU A 36 -11.39 4.43 12.98
C GLU A 36 -10.22 4.82 13.90
N ASP A 37 -8.98 4.50 13.52
CA ASP A 37 -7.79 4.90 14.27
C ASP A 37 -7.48 6.39 14.05
N LYS A 38 -7.83 7.22 15.03
CA LYS A 38 -7.52 8.66 15.01
C LYS A 38 -6.18 8.95 15.65
N LEU A 39 -5.56 10.03 15.17
CA LEU A 39 -4.35 10.57 15.77
C LEU A 39 -4.63 10.92 17.23
N ASN A 40 -3.90 10.28 18.13
CA ASN A 40 -4.07 10.49 19.55
C ASN A 40 -3.52 11.88 19.95
N LYS A 41 -4.41 12.79 20.35
CA LYS A 41 -4.03 14.14 20.80
C LYS A 41 -3.18 14.13 22.07
N GLU A 42 -3.25 13.05 22.83
CA GLU A 42 -2.56 12.88 24.10
C GLU A 42 -1.21 12.14 23.94
N TYR A 43 -0.85 11.75 22.71
CA TYR A 43 0.43 11.10 22.40
C TYR A 43 1.65 11.84 22.96
N TYR A 44 1.63 13.17 22.93
CA TYR A 44 2.74 13.99 23.43
C TYR A 44 2.67 14.28 24.94
N LYS A 45 1.62 13.84 25.63
CA LYS A 45 1.44 14.06 27.08
C LYS A 45 2.15 12.98 27.91
N SER A 46 2.22 11.75 27.41
CA SER A 46 2.85 10.62 28.13
C SER A 46 3.61 9.70 27.17
N LYS A 47 4.79 9.22 27.57
CA LYS A 47 5.63 8.33 26.74
C LYS A 47 5.00 6.97 26.41
N GLU A 48 3.98 6.57 27.17
CA GLU A 48 3.32 5.26 27.07
C GLU A 48 2.09 5.30 26.14
N GLU A 49 1.70 6.49 25.67
CA GLU A 49 0.54 6.68 24.83
C GLU A 49 0.81 6.19 23.39
N PRO A 50 -0.07 5.36 22.79
CA PRO A 50 0.06 4.96 21.40
C PRO A 50 -0.22 6.14 20.45
N LEU A 51 0.43 6.15 19.28
CA LEU A 51 0.32 7.22 18.28
C LEU A 51 -1.10 7.34 17.70
N PHE A 52 -1.78 6.21 17.57
CA PHE A 52 -3.16 6.12 17.13
C PHE A 52 -4.01 5.45 18.21
N LYS A 53 -5.23 5.94 18.41
CA LYS A 53 -6.24 5.34 19.30
C LYS A 53 -7.54 5.21 18.51
N LYS A 54 -8.27 4.12 18.73
CA LYS A 54 -9.64 3.96 18.26
C LYS A 54 -10.56 4.89 19.06
N ASP A 55 -11.49 5.54 18.38
CA ASP A 55 -12.62 6.16 19.08
C ASP A 55 -13.54 5.03 19.59
N GLU A 56 -13.43 4.69 20.88
CA GLU A 56 -14.48 3.89 21.53
C GLU A 56 -15.76 4.75 21.59
N LYS A 57 -16.79 4.31 20.87
CA LYS A 57 -18.13 4.92 20.94
C LYS A 57 -18.85 4.51 22.21
#